data_AF-A0A7V4KSJ6-F1
#
_entry.id   AF-A0A7V4KSJ6-F1
#
_cell.length_a   1.000
_cell.length_b   1.000
_cell.length_c   1.000
_cell.angle_alpha   90.00
_cell.angle_beta   90.00
_cell.angle_gamma   90.00
#
_symmetry.space_group_name_H-M   'P 1'
#
loop_
_entity.id
_entity.type
_entity.pdbx_description
1 polymer ?
#
loop_
_entity_poly.entity_id
_entity_poly.type
_entity_poly.pdbx_seq_one_letter_code
_entity_poly.pdbx_strand_id
1 'polypeptide(L)'
;MKISKIKRIKAREILDSRGDPTVEVELETDFGKFFASVPSGASKGKYEAVELRDGGKRYFGKGVKKVIKNVNEIISKKLRGFDVTKQKEIDLALIELDRTENKSKLGANAICPVSLAVCKAGAKAKNLPLYKYISEIGNWKLEIGKLPRPSFNIINGGVHAGNDLDFQEFMVCPKEKSFSENLRIGVEIYQKLKEIVSKKYGKLAKNLGDEGGFAPPIKDPKIAIELILEAAKNLNYQNKISIFLDVAASQFFDGKKYKTKIGSFSGKELSNFYFKLIKKYPIEGIEDPFAQDDFESWKNFNSKIKDQKSKVLIVGDDLTVTNPKRIKMAKEKGLCNAIIVKINQIGTVTEAMEAAKLAKSFGWKIMVSHRSGETNDDFISDFAAGIGADFIKAGAPARGERVAKYNRLLRIEEELKS
;
A
#
# COMPACT_ATOMS: atom_id res chain seq x y z
N MET A 1 -14.52 11.64 30.33
CA MET A 1 -14.08 12.06 28.98
C MET A 1 -15.21 12.85 28.34
N LYS A 2 -14.93 14.03 27.74
CA LYS A 2 -15.96 14.74 26.97
C LYS A 2 -16.31 13.90 25.74
N ILE A 3 -17.59 13.59 25.55
CA ILE A 3 -18.08 12.99 24.31
C ILE A 3 -17.76 13.98 23.19
N SER A 4 -17.01 13.56 22.18
CA SER A 4 -16.69 14.39 21.01
C SER A 4 -17.62 14.02 19.89
N LYS A 5 -18.57 14.89 19.56
CA LYS A 5 -19.57 14.60 18.53
C LYS A 5 -19.19 15.20 17.18
N ILE A 6 -19.54 14.51 16.11
CA ILE A 6 -19.45 15.03 14.74
C ILE A 6 -20.44 16.18 14.59
N LYS A 7 -19.93 17.40 14.35
CA LYS A 7 -20.75 18.59 14.06
C LYS A 7 -21.10 18.70 12.59
N ARG A 8 -20.08 18.49 11.74
CA ARG A 8 -20.20 18.63 10.29
C ARG A 8 -19.12 17.80 9.59
N ILE A 9 -19.49 17.24 8.45
CA ILE A 9 -18.56 16.65 7.49
C ILE A 9 -18.71 17.42 6.18
N LYS A 10 -17.58 17.86 5.61
CA LYS A 10 -17.52 18.50 4.30
C LYS A 10 -16.46 17.83 3.44
N ALA A 11 -16.80 17.47 2.22
CA ALA A 11 -15.85 16.99 1.22
C ALA A 11 -15.56 18.07 0.18
N ARG A 12 -14.34 18.01 -0.37
CA ARG A 12 -13.88 18.79 -1.51
C ARG A 12 -13.06 17.91 -2.46
N GLU A 13 -13.04 18.30 -3.72
CA GLU A 13 -12.19 17.69 -4.73
C GLU A 13 -10.79 18.32 -4.67
N ILE A 14 -9.76 17.50 -4.56
CA ILE A 14 -8.35 17.87 -4.64
C ILE A 14 -7.67 17.06 -5.76
N LEU A 15 -6.36 17.24 -5.99
CA LEU A 15 -5.59 16.41 -6.92
C LEU A 15 -4.69 15.44 -6.15
N ASP A 16 -4.55 14.24 -6.67
CA ASP A 16 -3.54 13.27 -6.23
C ASP A 16 -2.17 13.51 -6.91
N SER A 17 -1.18 12.67 -6.60
CA SER A 17 0.19 12.78 -7.08
C SER A 17 0.37 12.61 -8.59
N ARG A 18 -0.67 12.16 -9.31
CA ARG A 18 -0.69 12.03 -10.77
C ARG A 18 -1.46 13.17 -11.43
N GLY A 19 -2.01 14.09 -10.65
CA GLY A 19 -2.86 15.17 -11.14
C GLY A 19 -4.29 14.74 -11.43
N ASP A 20 -4.69 13.54 -10.98
CA ASP A 20 -6.07 13.08 -11.09
C ASP A 20 -6.90 13.59 -9.90
N PRO A 21 -8.19 13.91 -10.09
CA PRO A 21 -9.05 14.32 -8.98
C PRO A 21 -9.14 13.23 -7.89
N THR A 22 -9.24 13.63 -6.64
CA THR A 22 -9.59 12.74 -5.52
C THR A 22 -10.36 13.49 -4.44
N VAL A 23 -10.81 12.79 -3.40
CA VAL A 23 -11.66 13.32 -2.34
C VAL A 23 -10.83 13.62 -1.09
N GLU A 24 -10.99 14.83 -0.57
CA GLU A 24 -10.60 15.21 0.79
C GLU A 24 -11.83 15.50 1.64
N VAL A 25 -11.84 15.02 2.87
CA VAL A 25 -12.86 15.26 3.88
C VAL A 25 -12.30 16.13 5.00
N GLU A 26 -13.05 17.16 5.36
CA GLU A 26 -12.94 17.93 6.60
C GLU A 26 -14.06 17.49 7.55
N LEU A 27 -13.68 16.92 8.69
CA LEU A 27 -14.58 16.57 9.79
C LEU A 27 -14.40 17.56 10.93
N GLU A 28 -15.50 18.14 11.40
CA GLU A 28 -15.52 19.15 12.46
C GLU A 28 -16.15 18.58 13.74
N THR A 29 -15.48 18.81 14.87
CA THR A 29 -15.93 18.42 16.23
C THR A 29 -15.73 19.58 17.22
N ASP A 30 -15.99 19.34 18.50
CA ASP A 30 -15.59 20.25 19.59
C ASP A 30 -14.07 20.41 19.76
N PHE A 31 -13.28 19.48 19.22
CA PHE A 31 -11.81 19.48 19.33
C PHE A 31 -11.11 20.06 18.09
N GLY A 32 -11.87 20.66 17.17
CA GLY A 32 -11.37 21.28 15.95
C GLY A 32 -11.72 20.49 14.69
N LYS A 33 -10.91 20.70 13.65
CA LYS A 33 -11.11 20.16 12.31
C LYS A 33 -10.05 19.12 11.99
N PHE A 34 -10.48 18.02 11.38
CA PHE A 34 -9.64 16.89 11.01
C PHE A 34 -9.79 16.64 9.53
N PHE A 35 -8.64 16.48 8.85
CA PHE A 35 -8.59 16.33 7.41
C PHE A 35 -8.12 14.92 7.06
N ALA A 36 -8.78 14.30 6.10
CA ALA A 36 -8.25 13.12 5.47
C ALA A 36 -8.55 13.10 3.97
N SER A 37 -7.58 12.64 3.19
CA SER A 37 -7.76 12.43 1.76
C SER A 37 -7.49 10.98 1.37
N VAL A 38 -8.12 10.53 0.29
CA VAL A 38 -8.07 9.14 -0.14
C VAL A 38 -7.22 9.00 -1.40
N PRO A 39 -6.35 7.97 -1.50
CA PRO A 39 -5.55 7.76 -2.69
C PRO A 39 -6.30 6.94 -3.75
N SER A 40 -5.71 6.88 -4.95
CA SER A 40 -6.22 6.17 -6.13
C SER A 40 -5.18 5.18 -6.68
N GLY A 41 -5.60 4.06 -7.26
CA GLY A 41 -4.70 3.06 -7.85
C GLY A 41 -4.61 3.13 -9.38
N ALA A 42 -3.50 2.65 -9.94
CA ALA A 42 -3.30 2.39 -11.38
C ALA A 42 -3.73 0.95 -11.72
N SER A 43 -3.07 -0.04 -11.12
CA SER A 43 -3.51 -1.42 -11.06
C SER A 43 -4.62 -1.54 -10.01
N LYS A 44 -5.74 -2.16 -10.41
CA LYS A 44 -6.91 -2.40 -9.56
C LYS A 44 -7.29 -3.86 -9.66
N GLY A 45 -7.32 -4.54 -8.52
CA GLY A 45 -7.85 -5.89 -8.43
C GLY A 45 -9.35 -5.91 -8.73
N LYS A 46 -9.84 -6.97 -9.37
CA LYS A 46 -11.25 -7.09 -9.80
C LYS A 46 -12.26 -7.03 -8.63
N TYR A 47 -11.79 -7.37 -7.43
CA TYR A 47 -12.62 -7.56 -6.24
C TYR A 47 -12.46 -6.44 -5.20
N GLU A 48 -11.78 -5.34 -5.55
CA GLU A 48 -11.66 -4.14 -4.70
C GLU A 48 -13.02 -3.46 -4.46
N ALA A 49 -13.13 -2.72 -3.36
CA ALA A 49 -14.20 -1.75 -3.17
C ALA A 49 -14.16 -0.68 -4.28
N VAL A 50 -15.34 -0.27 -4.72
CA VAL A 50 -15.48 0.53 -5.94
C VAL A 50 -15.20 2.00 -5.67
N GLU A 51 -14.18 2.50 -6.33
CA GLU A 51 -13.95 3.93 -6.48
C GLU A 51 -14.89 4.51 -7.55
N LEU A 52 -15.75 5.46 -7.17
CA LEU A 52 -16.66 6.12 -8.11
C LEU A 52 -15.99 7.31 -8.79
N ARG A 53 -16.21 7.42 -10.10
CA ARG A 53 -15.78 8.55 -10.94
C ARG A 53 -16.97 9.08 -11.73
N ASP A 54 -16.95 10.36 -12.07
CA ASP A 54 -18.05 11.06 -12.73
C ASP A 54 -18.25 10.61 -14.18
N GLY A 55 -17.20 10.14 -14.86
CA GLY A 55 -17.20 9.97 -16.31
C GLY A 55 -17.26 11.30 -17.08
N GLY A 56 -17.47 11.22 -18.39
CA GLY A 56 -17.60 12.40 -19.26
C GLY A 56 -16.28 13.13 -19.56
N LYS A 57 -16.36 14.41 -19.96
CA LYS A 57 -15.21 15.17 -20.48
C LYS A 57 -14.28 15.73 -19.39
N ARG A 58 -14.82 16.06 -18.21
CA ARG A 58 -14.07 16.77 -17.16
C ARG A 58 -13.01 15.85 -16.54
N TYR A 59 -11.77 16.33 -16.45
CA TYR A 59 -10.63 15.55 -15.98
C TYR A 59 -10.54 14.17 -16.66
N PHE A 60 -10.80 14.11 -17.98
CA PHE A 60 -10.77 12.85 -18.73
C PHE A 60 -11.66 11.75 -18.13
N GLY A 61 -12.81 12.15 -17.58
CA GLY A 61 -13.78 11.25 -16.95
C GLY A 61 -13.46 10.89 -15.49
N LYS A 62 -12.38 11.41 -14.93
CA LYS A 62 -11.91 11.10 -13.57
C LYS A 62 -12.41 12.09 -12.51
N GLY A 63 -13.36 12.98 -12.81
CA GLY A 63 -13.98 13.84 -11.81
C GLY A 63 -14.61 13.06 -10.64
N VAL A 64 -14.75 13.70 -9.47
CA VAL A 64 -15.37 13.09 -8.28
C VAL A 64 -16.53 13.92 -7.70
N LYS A 65 -17.15 14.81 -8.47
CA LYS A 65 -18.24 15.68 -8.00
C LYS A 65 -19.43 14.90 -7.44
N LYS A 66 -19.80 13.76 -8.06
CA LYS A 66 -20.86 12.88 -7.54
C LYS A 66 -20.49 12.34 -6.16
N VAL A 67 -19.23 11.97 -5.96
CA VAL A 67 -18.70 11.47 -4.69
C VAL A 67 -18.70 12.57 -3.63
N ILE A 68 -18.28 13.79 -3.99
CA ILE A 68 -18.37 14.97 -3.11
C ILE A 68 -19.82 15.22 -2.66
N LYS A 69 -20.78 15.11 -3.58
CA LYS A 69 -22.21 15.23 -3.26
C LYS A 69 -22.67 14.14 -2.29
N ASN A 70 -22.29 12.89 -2.51
CA ASN A 70 -22.60 11.78 -1.60
C ASN A 70 -22.11 12.06 -0.17
N VAL A 71 -20.89 12.59 -0.01
CA VAL A 71 -20.37 12.93 1.32
C VAL A 71 -21.15 14.09 1.94
N ASN A 72 -21.30 15.20 1.21
CA ASN A 72 -21.88 16.44 1.74
C ASN A 72 -23.38 16.32 2.05
N GLU A 73 -24.15 15.60 1.24
CA GLU A 73 -25.61 15.58 1.34
C GLU A 73 -26.16 14.34 2.04
N ILE A 74 -25.44 13.21 2.00
CA ILE A 74 -25.92 11.92 2.49
C ILE A 74 -25.15 11.52 3.77
N ILE A 75 -23.83 11.34 3.66
CA ILE A 75 -23.00 10.88 4.79
C ILE A 75 -22.99 11.90 5.93
N SER A 76 -22.81 13.18 5.61
CA SER A 76 -22.77 14.27 6.59
C SER A 76 -24.05 14.35 7.43
N LYS A 77 -25.22 14.15 6.80
CA LYS A 77 -26.50 14.12 7.51
C LYS A 77 -26.63 12.89 8.40
N LYS A 78 -26.22 11.71 7.91
CA LYS A 78 -26.34 10.45 8.65
C LYS A 78 -25.46 10.41 9.91
N LEU A 79 -24.23 10.93 9.83
CA LEU A 79 -23.24 10.81 10.90
C LEU A 79 -23.23 11.99 11.89
N ARG A 80 -24.04 13.04 11.66
CA ARG A 80 -24.10 14.18 12.58
C ARG A 80 -24.52 13.71 13.98
N GLY A 81 -23.77 14.11 15.00
CA GLY A 81 -24.02 13.78 16.40
C GLY A 81 -23.39 12.47 16.88
N PHE A 82 -22.81 11.65 15.99
CA PHE A 82 -22.08 10.44 16.38
C PHE A 82 -20.83 10.79 17.18
N ASP A 83 -20.47 9.93 18.14
CA ASP A 83 -19.24 10.05 18.92
C ASP A 83 -18.04 9.55 18.10
N VAL A 84 -17.07 10.41 17.82
CA VAL A 84 -15.89 10.07 17.00
C VAL A 84 -14.99 8.99 17.63
N THR A 85 -15.18 8.68 18.92
CA THR A 85 -14.47 7.57 19.57
C THR A 85 -15.06 6.19 19.26
N LYS A 86 -16.22 6.15 18.58
CA LYS A 86 -16.93 4.92 18.19
C LYS A 86 -16.65 4.55 16.73
N GLN A 87 -15.37 4.37 16.39
CA GLN A 87 -14.93 4.08 15.01
C GLN A 87 -15.73 2.96 14.35
N LYS A 88 -15.87 1.81 15.03
CA LYS A 88 -16.60 0.64 14.51
C LYS A 88 -18.07 0.93 14.24
N GLU A 89 -18.74 1.67 15.12
CA GLU A 89 -20.14 2.05 14.95
C GLU A 89 -20.33 2.97 13.75
N ILE A 90 -19.44 3.95 13.58
CA ILE A 90 -19.47 4.88 12.45
C ILE A 90 -19.18 4.16 11.12
N ASP A 91 -18.17 3.29 11.09
CA ASP A 91 -17.84 2.51 9.89
C ASP A 91 -18.98 1.57 9.50
N LEU A 92 -19.62 0.91 10.47
CA LEU A 92 -20.82 0.10 10.22
C LEU A 92 -21.97 0.95 9.67
N ALA A 93 -22.22 2.12 10.25
CA ALA A 93 -23.25 3.04 9.75
C ALA A 93 -22.97 3.51 8.32
N LEU A 94 -21.70 3.70 7.93
CA LEU A 94 -21.31 4.02 6.56
C LEU A 94 -21.58 2.86 5.59
N ILE A 95 -21.23 1.63 5.99
CA ILE A 95 -21.48 0.41 5.20
C ILE A 95 -22.99 0.18 5.03
N GLU A 96 -23.77 0.33 6.10
CA GLU A 96 -25.24 0.21 6.09
C GLU A 96 -25.94 1.33 5.29
N LEU A 97 -25.31 2.49 5.17
CA LEU A 97 -25.82 3.59 4.35
C LEU A 97 -25.62 3.32 2.85
N ASP A 98 -24.50 2.68 2.50
CA ASP A 98 -24.19 2.25 1.13
C ASP A 98 -25.06 1.05 0.69
N ARG A 99 -25.16 0.01 1.53
CA ARG A 99 -25.93 -1.22 1.29
C ARG A 99 -25.47 -2.09 0.11
N THR A 100 -24.26 -1.91 -0.41
CA THR A 100 -23.69 -2.85 -1.39
C THR A 100 -22.43 -3.50 -0.86
N GLU A 101 -22.12 -4.71 -1.36
CA GLU A 101 -20.97 -5.49 -0.90
C GLU A 101 -19.63 -4.77 -1.17
N ASN A 102 -19.54 -4.02 -2.26
CA ASN A 102 -18.32 -3.38 -2.74
C ASN A 102 -18.37 -1.85 -2.64
N LYS A 103 -19.26 -1.29 -1.83
CA LYS A 103 -19.35 0.17 -1.60
C LYS A 103 -19.64 0.99 -2.88
N SER A 104 -20.29 0.37 -3.87
CA SER A 104 -20.52 0.94 -5.20
C SER A 104 -21.62 1.99 -5.26
N LYS A 105 -22.44 2.16 -4.21
CA LYS A 105 -23.53 3.14 -4.23
C LYS A 105 -23.03 4.54 -3.88
N LEU A 106 -22.30 4.66 -2.78
CA LEU A 106 -21.69 5.89 -2.29
C LEU A 106 -20.27 6.09 -2.83
N GLY A 107 -19.56 4.99 -3.08
CA GLY A 107 -18.16 4.95 -3.48
C GLY A 107 -17.24 4.73 -2.28
N ALA A 108 -16.29 3.82 -2.40
CA ALA A 108 -15.23 3.62 -1.41
C ALA A 108 -14.42 4.92 -1.17
N ASN A 109 -14.29 5.76 -2.20
CA ASN A 109 -13.68 7.08 -2.13
C ASN A 109 -14.55 8.18 -1.48
N ALA A 110 -15.84 7.92 -1.19
CA ALA A 110 -16.63 8.74 -0.27
C ALA A 110 -16.47 8.25 1.19
N ILE A 111 -16.47 6.94 1.39
CA ILE A 111 -16.52 6.29 2.71
C ILE A 111 -15.16 6.36 3.41
N CYS A 112 -14.09 5.97 2.71
CA CYS A 112 -12.75 5.87 3.26
C CYS A 112 -12.25 7.17 3.90
N PRO A 113 -12.23 8.33 3.23
CA PRO A 113 -11.70 9.55 3.84
C PRO A 113 -12.54 10.02 5.06
N VAL A 114 -13.84 9.72 5.11
CA VAL A 114 -14.65 9.95 6.32
C VAL A 114 -14.18 9.06 7.47
N SER A 115 -14.01 7.76 7.20
CA SER A 115 -13.49 6.78 8.18
C SER A 115 -12.12 7.18 8.73
N LEU A 116 -11.21 7.64 7.86
CA LEU A 116 -9.88 8.14 8.25
C LEU A 116 -9.98 9.41 9.12
N ALA A 117 -10.80 10.39 8.73
CA ALA A 117 -10.96 11.64 9.47
C ALA A 117 -11.61 11.42 10.85
N VAL A 118 -12.56 10.48 10.96
CA VAL A 118 -13.14 10.03 12.23
C VAL A 118 -12.06 9.45 13.13
N CYS A 119 -11.18 8.61 12.60
CA CYS A 119 -10.10 8.00 13.38
C CYS A 119 -9.12 9.06 13.93
N LYS A 120 -8.75 10.05 13.10
CA LYS A 120 -7.95 11.22 13.52
C LYS A 120 -8.64 12.02 14.63
N ALA A 121 -9.95 12.27 14.49
CA ALA A 121 -10.73 12.98 15.48
C ALA A 121 -10.88 12.20 16.80
N GLY A 122 -11.08 10.88 16.72
CA GLY A 122 -11.15 9.97 17.87
C GLY A 122 -9.86 9.96 18.67
N ALA A 123 -8.70 9.89 17.99
CA ALA A 123 -7.39 10.00 18.63
C ALA A 123 -7.25 11.30 19.43
N LYS A 124 -7.64 12.44 18.83
CA LYS A 124 -7.60 13.74 19.53
C LYS A 124 -8.58 13.82 20.69
N ALA A 125 -9.79 13.27 20.56
CA ALA A 125 -10.79 13.23 21.63
C ALA A 125 -10.32 12.40 22.84
N LYS A 126 -9.51 11.35 22.59
CA LYS A 126 -8.84 10.54 23.61
C LYS A 126 -7.51 11.11 24.09
N ASN A 127 -7.05 12.21 23.50
CA ASN A 127 -5.73 12.79 23.74
C ASN A 127 -4.58 11.78 23.54
N LEU A 128 -4.68 10.97 22.49
CA LEU A 128 -3.67 9.99 22.10
C LEU A 128 -3.05 10.35 20.74
N PRO A 129 -1.76 10.06 20.53
CA PRO A 129 -1.20 9.95 19.18
C PRO A 129 -2.01 8.94 18.35
N LEU A 130 -2.15 9.21 17.05
CA LEU A 130 -3.03 8.43 16.17
C LEU A 130 -2.66 6.93 16.14
N TYR A 131 -1.38 6.58 16.05
CA TYR A 131 -0.96 5.16 16.12
C TYR A 131 -1.32 4.47 17.45
N LYS A 132 -1.27 5.18 18.59
CA LYS A 132 -1.70 4.65 19.90
C LYS A 132 -3.21 4.43 19.92
N TYR A 133 -3.98 5.38 19.38
CA TYR A 133 -5.42 5.25 19.25
C TYR A 133 -5.82 4.08 18.34
N ILE A 134 -5.16 3.92 17.18
CA ILE A 134 -5.38 2.79 16.25
C ILE A 134 -5.08 1.45 16.96
N SER A 135 -4.01 1.40 17.74
CA SER A 135 -3.70 0.23 18.56
C SER A 135 -4.79 -0.05 19.59
N GLU A 136 -5.28 0.96 20.31
CA GLU A 136 -6.34 0.82 21.32
C GLU A 136 -7.65 0.31 20.71
N ILE A 137 -8.19 0.98 19.69
CA ILE A 137 -9.47 0.58 19.07
C ILE A 137 -9.36 -0.77 18.34
N GLY A 138 -8.15 -1.11 17.91
CA GLY A 138 -7.83 -2.38 17.28
C GLY A 138 -7.42 -3.47 18.26
N ASN A 139 -7.35 -3.24 19.58
CA ASN A 139 -6.80 -4.19 20.55
C ASN A 139 -5.44 -4.80 20.11
N TRP A 140 -4.58 -3.98 19.50
CA TRP A 140 -3.25 -4.38 19.09
C TRP A 140 -2.27 -4.17 20.24
N LYS A 141 -1.29 -5.07 20.38
CA LYS A 141 -0.16 -4.85 21.28
C LYS A 141 0.89 -3.99 20.57
N LEU A 142 1.05 -2.75 21.01
CA LEU A 142 2.19 -1.92 20.57
C LEU A 142 3.48 -2.47 21.15
N GLU A 143 4.45 -2.73 20.27
CA GLU A 143 5.81 -3.08 20.65
C GLU A 143 6.66 -1.80 20.61
N ILE A 144 7.08 -1.33 21.79
CA ILE A 144 7.93 -0.13 21.91
C ILE A 144 9.23 -0.37 21.13
N GLY A 145 9.63 0.61 20.32
CA GLY A 145 10.87 0.56 19.54
C GLY A 145 10.79 -0.29 18.26
N LYS A 146 9.63 -0.82 17.88
CA LYS A 146 9.46 -1.60 16.65
C LYS A 146 8.50 -0.92 15.68
N LEU A 147 9.07 -0.30 14.67
CA LEU A 147 8.36 0.26 13.52
C LEU A 147 8.45 -0.68 12.31
N PRO A 148 7.50 -0.59 11.36
CA PRO A 148 7.55 -1.39 10.14
C PRO A 148 8.84 -1.11 9.36
N ARG A 149 9.46 -2.17 8.82
CA ARG A 149 10.62 -2.00 7.93
C ARG A 149 10.15 -1.38 6.61
N PRO A 150 10.79 -0.30 6.13
CA PRO A 150 10.40 0.32 4.87
C PRO A 150 10.88 -0.53 3.68
N SER A 151 10.00 -0.70 2.70
CA SER A 151 10.29 -1.28 1.39
C SER A 151 10.20 -0.17 0.34
N PHE A 152 11.35 0.30 -0.14
CA PHE A 152 11.44 1.45 -1.04
C PHE A 152 11.39 0.99 -2.49
N ASN A 153 10.32 1.30 -3.22
CA ASN A 153 10.26 1.08 -4.67
C ASN A 153 11.21 2.03 -5.40
N ILE A 154 12.38 1.54 -5.85
CA ILE A 154 13.45 2.38 -6.40
C ILE A 154 13.70 2.17 -7.89
N ILE A 155 13.16 1.11 -8.49
CA ILE A 155 13.09 0.91 -9.95
C ILE A 155 11.66 0.48 -10.29
N ASN A 156 11.05 1.21 -11.23
CA ASN A 156 9.70 0.98 -11.69
C ASN A 156 9.69 0.27 -13.05
N GLY A 157 8.70 -0.60 -13.22
CA GLY A 157 8.27 -1.17 -14.49
C GLY A 157 6.74 -1.22 -14.56
N GLY A 158 6.21 -2.13 -15.37
CA GLY A 158 4.78 -2.34 -15.56
C GLY A 158 4.05 -1.06 -15.93
N VAL A 159 2.84 -0.89 -15.39
CA VAL A 159 2.01 0.29 -15.65
C VAL A 159 2.49 1.55 -14.91
N HIS A 160 3.52 1.45 -14.08
CA HIS A 160 4.09 2.56 -13.30
C HIS A 160 5.27 3.26 -14.01
N ALA A 161 5.69 2.76 -15.17
CA ALA A 161 6.79 3.28 -15.96
C ALA A 161 6.54 3.16 -17.48
N GLY A 162 7.21 4.00 -18.26
CA GLY A 162 7.17 3.94 -19.72
C GLY A 162 8.26 3.06 -20.36
N ASN A 163 8.84 2.12 -19.60
CA ASN A 163 9.92 1.24 -20.07
C ASN A 163 9.40 -0.16 -20.45
N ASP A 164 10.31 -1.03 -20.91
CA ASP A 164 10.00 -2.41 -21.31
C ASP A 164 10.14 -3.43 -20.17
N LEU A 165 10.13 -2.98 -18.91
CA LEU A 165 10.25 -3.87 -17.75
C LEU A 165 8.85 -4.29 -17.31
N ASP A 166 8.48 -5.56 -17.43
CA ASP A 166 7.10 -5.97 -17.14
C ASP A 166 6.78 -6.06 -15.63
N PHE A 167 7.78 -6.36 -14.79
CA PHE A 167 7.59 -6.39 -13.34
C PHE A 167 7.44 -4.97 -12.82
N GLN A 168 6.45 -4.75 -11.96
CA GLN A 168 6.00 -3.41 -11.61
C GLN A 168 6.97 -2.68 -10.67
N GLU A 169 7.51 -3.36 -9.66
CA GLU A 169 8.31 -2.70 -8.62
C GLU A 169 9.49 -3.55 -8.17
N PHE A 170 10.64 -2.89 -8.01
CA PHE A 170 11.84 -3.46 -7.45
C PHE A 170 12.24 -2.66 -6.23
N MET A 171 12.04 -3.28 -5.08
CA MET A 171 12.15 -2.59 -3.81
C MET A 171 13.41 -2.99 -3.07
N VAL A 172 14.09 -2.01 -2.48
CA VAL A 172 15.13 -2.26 -1.47
C VAL A 172 14.53 -2.18 -0.07
N CYS A 173 14.84 -3.18 0.75
CA CYS A 173 14.34 -3.26 2.13
C CYS A 173 15.51 -3.41 3.11
N PRO A 174 15.98 -2.30 3.68
CA PRO A 174 17.00 -2.31 4.73
C PRO A 174 16.58 -3.13 5.97
N LYS A 175 17.56 -3.68 6.69
CA LYS A 175 17.39 -4.68 7.78
C LYS A 175 17.93 -4.22 9.14
N GLU A 176 18.12 -2.93 9.34
CA GLU A 176 18.58 -2.36 10.59
C GLU A 176 17.45 -2.31 11.63
N LYS A 177 17.81 -2.07 12.90
CA LYS A 177 16.84 -2.09 14.00
C LYS A 177 15.92 -0.87 14.05
N SER A 178 16.47 0.32 13.81
CA SER A 178 15.73 1.59 13.85
C SER A 178 15.18 1.97 12.48
N PHE A 179 14.04 2.63 12.47
CA PHE A 179 13.44 3.15 11.24
C PHE A 179 14.33 4.23 10.61
N SER A 180 14.87 5.17 11.40
CA SER A 180 15.76 6.23 10.90
C SER A 180 16.96 5.70 10.11
N GLU A 181 17.63 4.68 10.63
CA GLU A 181 18.77 4.04 9.98
C GLU A 181 18.36 3.30 8.70
N ASN A 182 17.23 2.57 8.72
CA ASN A 182 16.69 1.95 7.52
C ASN A 182 16.37 2.98 6.44
N LEU A 183 15.79 4.12 6.82
CA LEU A 183 15.51 5.22 5.91
C LEU A 183 16.78 5.80 5.31
N ARG A 184 17.81 6.06 6.14
CA ARG A 184 19.10 6.57 5.69
C ARG A 184 19.75 5.65 4.66
N ILE A 185 19.84 4.35 4.94
CA ILE A 185 20.38 3.34 4.01
C ILE A 185 19.59 3.33 2.70
N GLY A 186 18.25 3.34 2.77
CA GLY A 186 17.40 3.38 1.59
C GLY A 186 17.63 4.62 0.72
N VAL A 187 17.76 5.80 1.34
CA VAL A 187 18.05 7.08 0.67
C VAL A 187 19.42 7.05 -0.01
N GLU A 188 20.46 6.59 0.69
CA GLU A 188 21.82 6.55 0.14
C GLU A 188 21.91 5.58 -1.06
N ILE A 189 21.31 4.39 -0.96
CA ILE A 189 21.20 3.45 -2.08
C ILE A 189 20.45 4.08 -3.26
N TYR A 190 19.34 4.77 -3.00
CA TYR A 190 18.57 5.45 -4.04
C TYR A 190 19.39 6.54 -4.76
N GLN A 191 20.16 7.37 -4.04
CA GLN A 191 21.03 8.37 -4.66
C GLN A 191 22.17 7.72 -5.45
N LYS A 192 22.78 6.66 -4.92
CA LYS A 192 23.84 5.93 -5.66
C LYS A 192 23.28 5.26 -6.92
N LEU A 193 22.07 4.70 -6.84
CA LEU A 193 21.38 4.13 -8.00
C LEU A 193 21.10 5.20 -9.06
N LYS A 194 20.70 6.41 -8.67
CA LYS A 194 20.51 7.56 -9.58
C LYS A 194 21.76 7.83 -10.41
N GLU A 195 22.93 7.84 -9.77
CA GLU A 195 24.22 8.05 -10.42
C GLU A 195 24.53 6.93 -11.42
N ILE A 196 24.38 5.67 -10.99
CA ILE A 196 24.62 4.49 -11.83
C ILE A 196 23.71 4.49 -13.06
N VAL A 197 22.40 4.68 -12.85
CA VAL A 197 21.41 4.75 -13.93
C VAL A 197 21.72 5.89 -14.89
N SER A 198 22.03 7.08 -14.37
CA SER A 198 22.37 8.23 -15.21
C SER A 198 23.66 8.03 -16.00
N LYS A 199 24.65 7.33 -15.43
CA LYS A 199 25.92 7.03 -16.09
C LYS A 199 25.76 5.98 -17.18
N LYS A 200 24.96 4.93 -16.93
CA LYS A 200 24.80 3.78 -17.83
C LYS A 200 23.79 4.02 -18.95
N TYR A 201 22.71 4.75 -18.68
CA TYR A 201 21.57 4.92 -19.59
C TYR A 201 21.30 6.39 -19.97
N GLY A 202 22.17 7.31 -19.55
CA GLY A 202 22.06 8.73 -19.87
C GLY A 202 21.22 9.53 -18.87
N LYS A 203 21.32 10.87 -18.96
CA LYS A 203 20.75 11.81 -17.97
C LYS A 203 19.23 11.74 -17.86
N LEU A 204 18.51 11.31 -18.90
CA LEU A 204 17.05 11.20 -18.89
C LEU A 204 16.56 9.94 -18.16
N ALA A 205 17.39 8.90 -18.04
CA ALA A 205 17.01 7.65 -17.37
C ALA A 205 16.82 7.82 -15.85
N LYS A 206 17.25 8.95 -15.28
CA LYS A 206 17.03 9.31 -13.86
C LYS A 206 15.68 9.98 -13.59
N ASN A 207 14.82 10.10 -14.62
CA ASN A 207 13.43 10.52 -14.43
C ASN A 207 12.67 9.48 -13.61
N LEU A 208 11.65 9.94 -12.89
CA LEU A 208 10.93 9.15 -11.91
C LEU A 208 9.57 8.73 -12.46
N GLY A 209 9.14 7.51 -12.12
CA GLY A 209 7.76 7.08 -12.33
C GLY A 209 6.80 7.62 -11.26
N ASP A 210 5.58 7.08 -11.25
CA ASP A 210 4.49 7.52 -10.36
C ASP A 210 4.87 7.47 -8.87
N GLU A 211 5.65 6.46 -8.49
CA GLU A 211 6.02 6.17 -7.10
C GLU A 211 7.42 6.64 -6.72
N GLY A 212 8.07 7.41 -7.60
CA GLY A 212 9.37 8.01 -7.35
C GLY A 212 10.57 7.14 -7.67
N GLY A 213 10.39 5.86 -8.03
CA GLY A 213 11.48 5.00 -8.53
C GLY A 213 11.92 5.38 -9.94
N PHE A 214 13.14 5.00 -10.32
CA PHE A 214 13.68 5.24 -11.66
C PHE A 214 13.05 4.32 -12.70
N ALA A 215 12.96 4.78 -13.95
CA ALA A 215 12.46 3.99 -15.06
C ALA A 215 13.55 3.82 -16.15
N PRO A 216 14.65 3.08 -15.87
CA PRO A 216 15.69 2.85 -16.87
C PRO A 216 15.14 2.02 -18.05
N PRO A 217 15.72 2.17 -19.26
CA PRO A 217 15.28 1.47 -20.47
C PRO A 217 15.79 0.02 -20.48
N ILE A 218 15.29 -0.78 -19.54
CA ILE A 218 15.64 -2.19 -19.37
C ILE A 218 14.40 -3.06 -19.51
N LYS A 219 14.60 -4.33 -19.88
CA LYS A 219 13.54 -5.34 -20.00
C LYS A 219 13.70 -6.54 -19.08
N ASP A 220 14.94 -6.88 -18.71
CA ASP A 220 15.22 -8.06 -17.87
C ASP A 220 15.16 -7.67 -16.39
N PRO A 221 14.27 -8.28 -15.58
CA PRO A 221 14.19 -8.03 -14.14
C PRO A 221 15.49 -8.34 -13.39
N LYS A 222 16.34 -9.22 -13.91
CA LYS A 222 17.67 -9.48 -13.32
C LYS A 222 18.56 -8.23 -13.35
N ILE A 223 18.51 -7.47 -14.44
CA ILE A 223 19.30 -6.23 -14.57
C ILE A 223 18.83 -5.21 -13.54
N ALA A 224 17.53 -5.09 -13.30
CA ALA A 224 17.00 -4.19 -12.26
C ALA A 224 17.53 -4.57 -10.87
N ILE A 225 17.48 -5.85 -10.50
CA ILE A 225 18.02 -6.35 -9.23
C ILE A 225 19.54 -6.09 -9.15
N GLU A 226 20.28 -6.37 -10.21
CA GLU A 226 21.73 -6.19 -10.26
C GLU A 226 22.14 -4.72 -10.10
N LEU A 227 21.39 -3.77 -10.67
CA LEU A 227 21.62 -2.34 -10.47
C LEU A 227 21.44 -1.92 -9.01
N ILE A 228 20.43 -2.44 -8.32
CA ILE A 228 20.20 -2.17 -6.90
C ILE A 228 21.35 -2.73 -6.05
N LEU A 229 21.76 -3.97 -6.34
CA LEU A 229 22.86 -4.61 -5.63
C LEU A 229 24.21 -3.94 -5.91
N GLU A 230 24.44 -3.43 -7.12
CA GLU A 230 25.60 -2.61 -7.45
C GLU A 230 25.62 -1.32 -6.62
N ALA A 231 24.49 -0.61 -6.54
CA ALA A 231 24.35 0.59 -5.72
C ALA A 231 24.64 0.31 -4.24
N ALA A 232 24.08 -0.77 -3.69
CA ALA A 232 24.31 -1.19 -2.32
C ALA A 232 25.78 -1.59 -2.08
N LYS A 233 26.40 -2.32 -3.02
CA LYS A 233 27.81 -2.73 -2.92
C LYS A 233 28.75 -1.52 -2.92
N ASN A 234 28.48 -0.52 -3.76
CA ASN A 234 29.29 0.71 -3.81
C ASN A 234 29.25 1.53 -2.51
N LEU A 235 28.30 1.23 -1.61
CA LEU A 235 28.14 1.85 -0.30
C LEU A 235 28.46 0.89 0.86
N ASN A 236 28.92 -0.33 0.58
CA ASN A 236 29.14 -1.39 1.57
C ASN A 236 27.88 -1.83 2.35
N TYR A 237 26.70 -1.74 1.72
CA TYR A 237 25.40 -2.11 2.30
C TYR A 237 24.84 -3.45 1.82
N GLN A 238 25.57 -4.21 1.00
CA GLN A 238 25.11 -5.47 0.41
C GLN A 238 24.57 -6.50 1.42
N ASN A 239 25.12 -6.52 2.65
CA ASN A 239 24.71 -7.43 3.72
C ASN A 239 23.59 -6.86 4.61
N LYS A 240 23.21 -5.59 4.41
CA LYS A 240 22.24 -4.86 5.23
C LYS A 240 20.85 -4.75 4.60
N ILE A 241 20.67 -5.31 3.40
CA ILE A 241 19.44 -5.18 2.63
C ILE A 241 18.85 -6.54 2.22
N SER A 242 17.59 -6.52 1.84
CA SER A 242 16.92 -7.51 0.98
C SER A 242 16.24 -6.80 -0.17
N ILE A 243 15.76 -7.62 -1.11
CA ILE A 243 14.93 -7.19 -2.22
C ILE A 243 13.51 -7.73 -2.04
N PHE A 244 12.52 -6.87 -2.29
CA PHE A 244 11.15 -7.26 -2.56
C PHE A 244 10.83 -6.97 -4.02
N LEU A 245 10.04 -7.85 -4.64
CA LEU A 245 9.55 -7.66 -6.00
C LEU A 245 8.03 -7.56 -5.95
N ASP A 246 7.46 -6.53 -6.56
CA ASP A 246 6.06 -6.57 -6.98
C ASP A 246 6.01 -6.86 -8.47
N VAL A 247 5.49 -8.04 -8.79
CA VAL A 247 5.39 -8.51 -10.17
C VAL A 247 4.15 -7.95 -10.84
N ALA A 248 3.04 -7.78 -10.10
CA ALA A 248 1.72 -7.45 -10.64
C ALA A 248 1.34 -8.32 -11.87
N ALA A 249 1.53 -9.65 -11.78
CA ALA A 249 1.48 -10.54 -12.94
C ALA A 249 0.14 -10.57 -13.68
N SER A 250 -0.95 -10.13 -13.03
CA SER A 250 -2.26 -9.91 -13.66
C SER A 250 -2.18 -8.98 -14.88
N GLN A 251 -1.25 -8.01 -14.89
CA GLN A 251 -1.15 -7.00 -15.95
C GLN A 251 -0.64 -7.56 -17.29
N PHE A 252 0.06 -8.70 -17.26
CA PHE A 252 0.63 -9.32 -18.44
C PHE A 252 0.17 -10.77 -18.64
N PHE A 253 -0.95 -11.16 -18.02
CA PHE A 253 -1.57 -12.47 -18.21
C PHE A 253 -2.69 -12.41 -19.26
N ASP A 254 -2.61 -13.26 -20.28
CA ASP A 254 -3.59 -13.29 -21.38
C ASP A 254 -4.73 -14.32 -21.16
N GLY A 255 -4.82 -14.92 -19.97
CA GLY A 255 -5.73 -16.02 -19.66
C GLY A 255 -5.14 -17.42 -19.86
N LYS A 256 -3.99 -17.54 -20.52
CA LYS A 256 -3.29 -18.82 -20.76
C LYS A 256 -1.81 -18.77 -20.37
N LYS A 257 -1.13 -17.68 -20.70
CA LYS A 257 0.30 -17.48 -20.48
C LYS A 257 0.57 -16.06 -19.98
N TYR A 258 1.71 -15.91 -19.33
CA TYR A 258 2.30 -14.64 -18.93
C TYR A 258 3.17 -14.12 -20.07
N LYS A 259 2.84 -12.93 -20.62
CA LYS A 259 3.44 -12.32 -21.80
C LYS A 259 4.34 -11.15 -21.40
N THR A 260 5.63 -11.39 -21.36
CA THR A 260 6.63 -10.37 -21.00
C THR A 260 7.51 -10.02 -22.20
N LYS A 261 8.23 -8.91 -22.12
CA LYS A 261 9.24 -8.48 -23.10
C LYS A 261 10.45 -9.41 -23.17
N ILE A 262 10.63 -10.28 -22.18
CA ILE A 262 11.69 -11.31 -22.17
C ILE A 262 11.20 -12.69 -22.62
N GLY A 263 9.90 -12.85 -22.90
CA GLY A 263 9.33 -14.11 -23.37
C GLY A 263 7.93 -14.38 -22.85
N SER A 264 7.39 -15.55 -23.24
CA SER A 264 6.09 -16.03 -22.79
C SER A 264 6.26 -17.24 -21.89
N PHE A 265 5.62 -17.21 -20.72
CA PHE A 265 5.75 -18.25 -19.71
C PHE A 265 4.38 -18.86 -19.37
N SER A 266 4.33 -20.18 -19.19
CA SER A 266 3.32 -20.81 -18.34
C SER A 266 3.57 -20.47 -16.86
N GLY A 267 2.57 -20.69 -16.00
CA GLY A 267 2.76 -20.51 -14.55
C GLY A 267 3.91 -21.34 -13.97
N LYS A 268 4.13 -22.57 -14.48
CA LYS A 268 5.26 -23.42 -14.09
C LYS A 268 6.61 -22.84 -14.51
N GLU A 269 6.72 -22.32 -15.73
CA GLU A 269 7.97 -21.72 -16.22
C GLU A 269 8.29 -20.41 -15.49
N LEU A 270 7.27 -19.59 -15.22
CA LEU A 270 7.41 -18.35 -14.46
C LEU A 270 7.80 -18.63 -12.99
N SER A 271 7.19 -19.66 -12.37
CA SER A 271 7.61 -20.17 -11.06
C SER A 271 9.09 -20.57 -11.03
N ASN A 272 9.55 -21.32 -12.04
CA ASN A 272 10.95 -21.70 -12.17
C ASN A 272 11.88 -20.49 -12.35
N PHE A 273 11.40 -19.44 -13.02
CA PHE A 273 12.12 -18.18 -13.14
C PHE A 273 12.29 -17.52 -11.78
N TYR A 274 11.24 -17.43 -10.96
CA TYR A 274 11.33 -16.91 -9.59
C TYR A 274 12.29 -17.71 -8.71
N PHE A 275 12.28 -19.05 -8.78
CA PHE A 275 13.23 -19.86 -8.02
C PHE A 275 14.69 -19.56 -8.37
N LYS A 276 14.99 -19.30 -9.66
CA LYS A 276 16.33 -18.88 -10.07
C LYS A 276 16.70 -17.52 -9.48
N LEU A 277 15.76 -16.58 -9.40
CA LEU A 277 15.99 -15.28 -8.75
C LEU A 277 16.23 -15.43 -7.24
N ILE A 278 15.37 -16.17 -6.54
CA ILE A 278 15.47 -16.43 -5.10
C ILE A 278 16.80 -17.09 -4.74
N LYS A 279 17.28 -18.03 -5.57
CA LYS A 279 18.57 -18.70 -5.34
C LYS A 279 19.77 -17.77 -5.55
N LYS A 280 19.67 -16.80 -6.47
CA LYS A 280 20.79 -15.94 -6.89
C LYS A 280 20.87 -14.63 -6.09
N TYR A 281 19.74 -14.08 -5.64
CA TYR A 281 19.65 -12.74 -5.06
C TYR A 281 19.01 -12.77 -3.66
N PRO A 282 19.23 -11.75 -2.80
CA PRO A 282 18.68 -11.71 -1.45
C PRO A 282 17.19 -11.30 -1.43
N ILE A 283 16.35 -12.07 -2.13
CA ILE A 283 14.91 -11.86 -2.22
C ILE A 283 14.25 -12.26 -0.90
N GLU A 284 13.59 -11.31 -0.24
CA GLU A 284 12.82 -11.55 0.98
C GLU A 284 11.34 -11.79 0.68
N GLY A 285 10.80 -11.21 -0.39
CA GLY A 285 9.44 -11.48 -0.81
C GLY A 285 9.12 -11.16 -2.27
N ILE A 286 8.06 -11.78 -2.76
CA ILE A 286 7.49 -11.57 -4.09
C ILE A 286 5.97 -11.35 -3.93
N GLU A 287 5.52 -10.17 -4.33
CA GLU A 287 4.14 -9.73 -4.40
C GLU A 287 3.56 -10.04 -5.78
N ASP A 288 2.34 -10.57 -5.79
CA ASP A 288 1.57 -10.96 -6.98
C ASP A 288 2.35 -11.69 -8.09
N PRO A 289 3.06 -12.80 -7.78
CA PRO A 289 3.82 -13.59 -8.75
C PRO A 289 2.96 -14.17 -9.89
N PHE A 290 1.65 -14.26 -9.73
CA PHE A 290 0.72 -14.83 -10.70
C PHE A 290 -0.56 -14.01 -10.76
N ALA A 291 -1.33 -14.18 -11.83
CA ALA A 291 -2.61 -13.49 -11.98
C ALA A 291 -3.55 -13.79 -10.80
N GLN A 292 -4.39 -12.83 -10.45
CA GLN A 292 -5.22 -12.85 -9.21
C GLN A 292 -6.12 -14.09 -9.04
N ASP A 293 -6.47 -14.78 -10.14
CA ASP A 293 -7.34 -15.97 -10.14
C ASP A 293 -6.61 -17.25 -10.64
N ASP A 294 -5.29 -17.20 -10.92
CA ASP A 294 -4.45 -18.38 -11.27
C ASP A 294 -4.03 -19.16 -10.01
N PHE A 295 -5.02 -19.65 -9.27
CA PHE A 295 -4.81 -20.29 -7.96
C PHE A 295 -3.90 -21.52 -8.01
N GLU A 296 -3.86 -22.21 -9.15
CA GLU A 296 -3.00 -23.37 -9.33
C GLU A 296 -1.52 -22.96 -9.29
N SER A 297 -1.13 -21.92 -10.03
CA SER A 297 0.24 -21.42 -10.02
C SER A 297 0.64 -20.86 -8.64
N TRP A 298 -0.24 -20.10 -7.99
CA TRP A 298 -0.05 -19.62 -6.62
C TRP A 298 0.21 -20.77 -5.64
N LYS A 299 -0.67 -21.78 -5.61
CA LYS A 299 -0.56 -22.94 -4.72
C LYS A 299 0.72 -23.73 -4.97
N ASN A 300 1.02 -24.02 -6.24
CA ASN A 300 2.20 -24.80 -6.61
C ASN A 300 3.50 -24.08 -6.23
N PHE A 301 3.55 -22.77 -6.42
CA PHE A 301 4.72 -21.98 -6.04
C PHE A 301 4.90 -21.91 -4.52
N ASN A 302 3.85 -21.57 -3.77
CA ASN A 302 3.91 -21.48 -2.31
C ASN A 302 4.23 -22.84 -1.66
N SER A 303 3.71 -23.94 -2.20
CA SER A 303 4.00 -25.29 -1.69
C SER A 303 5.49 -25.62 -1.84
N LYS A 304 6.06 -25.38 -3.03
CA LYS A 304 7.50 -25.58 -3.27
C LYS A 304 8.40 -24.68 -2.40
N ILE A 305 7.99 -23.44 -2.14
CA ILE A 305 8.71 -22.54 -1.22
C ILE A 305 8.74 -23.14 0.19
N LYS A 306 7.62 -23.71 0.66
CA LYS A 306 7.53 -24.42 1.94
C LYS A 306 8.38 -25.70 1.97
N ASP A 307 8.35 -26.50 0.90
CA ASP A 307 9.13 -27.74 0.80
C ASP A 307 10.63 -27.47 0.88
N GLN A 308 11.09 -26.36 0.30
CA GLN A 308 12.48 -25.89 0.40
C GLN A 308 12.82 -25.25 1.76
N LYS A 309 11.86 -25.20 2.70
CA LYS A 309 11.97 -24.49 3.98
C LYS A 309 12.42 -23.03 3.81
N SER A 310 12.09 -22.45 2.66
CA SER A 310 12.45 -21.08 2.33
C SER A 310 11.58 -20.11 3.12
N LYS A 311 12.20 -19.02 3.61
CA LYS A 311 11.51 -17.96 4.37
C LYS A 311 10.97 -16.85 3.47
N VAL A 312 11.01 -17.02 2.15
CA VAL A 312 10.51 -16.03 1.19
C VAL A 312 9.02 -15.81 1.39
N LEU A 313 8.65 -14.54 1.43
CA LEU A 313 7.27 -14.11 1.55
C LEU A 313 6.60 -14.11 0.18
N ILE A 314 5.49 -14.82 0.07
CA ILE A 314 4.59 -14.78 -1.06
C ILE A 314 3.45 -13.86 -0.64
N VAL A 315 3.44 -12.65 -1.20
CA VAL A 315 2.55 -11.56 -0.78
C VAL A 315 1.37 -11.48 -1.74
N GLY A 316 0.15 -11.48 -1.21
CA GLY A 316 -1.05 -11.26 -2.03
C GLY A 316 -1.53 -9.82 -1.96
N ASP A 317 -1.57 -9.14 -3.12
CA ASP A 317 -2.19 -7.82 -3.31
C ASP A 317 -3.50 -7.96 -4.09
N ASP A 318 -3.50 -8.06 -5.42
CA ASP A 318 -4.68 -8.33 -6.26
C ASP A 318 -5.35 -9.66 -5.87
N LEU A 319 -4.56 -10.63 -5.38
CA LEU A 319 -5.09 -11.90 -4.88
C LEU A 319 -6.05 -11.68 -3.71
N THR A 320 -5.75 -10.75 -2.80
CA THR A 320 -6.48 -10.61 -1.53
C THR A 320 -7.31 -9.34 -1.43
N VAL A 321 -6.91 -8.27 -2.14
CA VAL A 321 -7.52 -6.93 -2.20
C VAL A 321 -7.96 -6.39 -0.84
N THR A 322 -7.19 -6.69 0.20
CA THR A 322 -7.52 -6.35 1.60
C THR A 322 -8.92 -6.86 2.03
N ASN A 323 -9.47 -7.89 1.37
CA ASN A 323 -10.82 -8.41 1.59
C ASN A 323 -10.79 -9.69 2.46
N PRO A 324 -11.44 -9.68 3.64
CA PRO A 324 -11.45 -10.84 4.54
C PRO A 324 -11.91 -12.17 3.90
N LYS A 325 -12.87 -12.14 2.97
CA LYS A 325 -13.33 -13.37 2.27
C LYS A 325 -12.22 -13.95 1.40
N ARG A 326 -11.49 -13.10 0.67
CA ARG A 326 -10.37 -13.55 -0.18
C ARG A 326 -9.14 -13.95 0.65
N ILE A 327 -8.89 -13.29 1.77
CA ILE A 327 -7.83 -13.68 2.72
C ILE A 327 -8.10 -15.09 3.27
N LYS A 328 -9.34 -15.40 3.69
CA LYS A 328 -9.73 -16.76 4.12
C LYS A 328 -9.52 -17.79 3.01
N MET A 329 -10.02 -17.50 1.80
CA MET A 329 -9.86 -18.37 0.63
C MET A 329 -8.37 -18.64 0.32
N ALA A 330 -7.54 -17.59 0.32
CA ALA A 330 -6.11 -17.73 0.05
C ALA A 330 -5.39 -18.55 1.12
N LYS A 331 -5.81 -18.47 2.40
CA LYS A 331 -5.32 -19.34 3.47
C LYS A 331 -5.74 -20.79 3.27
N GLU A 332 -7.02 -21.05 3.03
CA GLU A 332 -7.59 -22.40 2.84
C GLU A 332 -6.94 -23.13 1.65
N LYS A 333 -6.70 -22.41 0.54
CA LYS A 333 -6.03 -22.96 -0.64
C LYS A 333 -4.51 -22.97 -0.54
N GLY A 334 -3.93 -22.38 0.50
CA GLY A 334 -2.48 -22.31 0.72
C GLY A 334 -1.74 -21.48 -0.34
N LEU A 335 -2.29 -20.34 -0.75
CA LEU A 335 -1.80 -19.54 -1.88
C LEU A 335 -0.65 -18.59 -1.52
N CYS A 336 -0.69 -17.98 -0.34
CA CYS A 336 0.29 -16.98 0.09
C CYS A 336 0.61 -17.11 1.59
N ASN A 337 1.55 -16.31 2.08
CA ASN A 337 1.94 -16.26 3.50
C ASN A 337 2.15 -14.83 4.03
N ALA A 338 1.81 -13.83 3.22
CA ALA A 338 1.84 -12.42 3.55
C ALA A 338 0.74 -11.68 2.76
N ILE A 339 0.31 -10.51 3.26
CA ILE A 339 -0.67 -9.66 2.57
C ILE A 339 -0.19 -8.22 2.43
N ILE A 340 -0.66 -7.59 1.36
CA ILE A 340 -0.74 -6.14 1.27
C ILE A 340 -2.03 -5.65 1.96
N VAL A 341 -1.93 -4.59 2.74
CA VAL A 341 -3.09 -3.88 3.32
C VAL A 341 -3.15 -2.47 2.74
N LYS A 342 -4.18 -2.24 1.92
CA LYS A 342 -4.54 -0.93 1.35
C LYS A 342 -5.94 -0.56 1.85
N ILE A 343 -6.03 0.45 2.71
CA ILE A 343 -7.29 0.82 3.38
C ILE A 343 -8.37 1.18 2.36
N ASN A 344 -8.02 1.86 1.26
CA ASN A 344 -8.98 2.23 0.23
C ASN A 344 -9.47 1.06 -0.63
N GLN A 345 -8.79 -0.10 -0.64
CA GLN A 345 -9.28 -1.31 -1.32
C GLN A 345 -10.46 -1.95 -0.59
N ILE A 346 -10.54 -1.79 0.73
CA ILE A 346 -11.66 -2.33 1.53
C ILE A 346 -12.66 -1.23 1.92
N GLY A 347 -12.19 0.00 2.17
CA GLY A 347 -13.00 1.21 2.25
C GLY A 347 -13.19 1.80 3.65
N THR A 348 -12.87 1.10 4.74
CA THR A 348 -12.96 1.64 6.12
C THR A 348 -11.75 1.23 6.96
N VAL A 349 -11.44 2.02 8.00
CA VAL A 349 -10.38 1.70 8.97
C VAL A 349 -10.71 0.41 9.73
N THR A 350 -11.98 0.23 10.13
CA THR A 350 -12.42 -0.98 10.84
C THR A 350 -12.20 -2.24 10.02
N GLU A 351 -12.67 -2.29 8.76
CA GLU A 351 -12.49 -3.47 7.92
C GLU A 351 -11.01 -3.73 7.59
N ALA A 352 -10.20 -2.68 7.42
CA ALA A 352 -8.76 -2.82 7.20
C ALA A 352 -8.05 -3.44 8.43
N MET A 353 -8.41 -3.03 9.65
CA MET A 353 -7.89 -3.67 10.87
C MET A 353 -8.36 -5.12 10.99
N GLU A 354 -9.61 -5.43 10.64
CA GLU A 354 -10.13 -6.80 10.67
C GLU A 354 -9.42 -7.71 9.65
N ALA A 355 -9.15 -7.21 8.44
CA ALA A 355 -8.35 -7.90 7.43
C ALA A 355 -6.91 -8.18 7.93
N ALA A 356 -6.27 -7.17 8.53
CA ALA A 356 -4.95 -7.31 9.13
C ALA A 356 -4.94 -8.34 10.28
N LYS A 357 -5.94 -8.32 11.17
CA LYS A 357 -6.06 -9.29 12.27
C LYS A 357 -6.22 -10.72 11.77
N LEU A 358 -7.05 -10.90 10.75
CA LEU A 358 -7.27 -12.20 10.13
C LEU A 358 -5.99 -12.76 9.52
N ALA A 359 -5.21 -11.94 8.81
CA ALA A 359 -3.90 -12.38 8.30
C ALA A 359 -2.94 -12.74 9.44
N LYS A 360 -2.88 -11.90 10.49
CA LYS A 360 -2.00 -12.16 11.65
C LYS A 360 -2.38 -13.45 12.38
N SER A 361 -3.66 -13.77 12.51
CA SER A 361 -4.11 -15.04 13.13
C SER A 361 -3.69 -16.28 12.32
N PHE A 362 -3.40 -16.12 11.04
CA PHE A 362 -2.83 -17.17 10.19
C PHE A 362 -1.30 -17.25 10.24
N GLY A 363 -0.65 -16.40 11.05
CA GLY A 363 0.80 -16.24 11.10
C GLY A 363 1.37 -15.50 9.90
N TRP A 364 0.54 -14.81 9.11
CA TRP A 364 1.01 -14.09 7.92
C TRP A 364 1.67 -12.78 8.27
N LYS A 365 2.61 -12.37 7.41
CA LYS A 365 3.24 -11.05 7.46
C LYS A 365 2.34 -9.99 6.84
N ILE A 366 2.41 -8.77 7.40
CA ILE A 366 1.59 -7.64 6.95
C ILE A 366 2.50 -6.56 6.40
N MET A 367 2.23 -6.14 5.17
CA MET A 367 2.83 -4.96 4.57
C MET A 367 1.73 -3.93 4.30
N VAL A 368 1.78 -2.80 5.01
CA VAL A 368 0.87 -1.67 4.75
C VAL A 368 1.37 -0.92 3.51
N SER A 369 0.47 -0.61 2.58
CA SER A 369 0.85 -0.06 1.28
C SER A 369 0.15 1.26 0.98
N HIS A 370 0.88 2.14 0.29
CA HIS A 370 0.34 3.27 -0.46
C HIS A 370 -0.46 2.81 -1.70
N ARG A 371 -0.91 3.77 -2.50
CA ARG A 371 -1.30 3.56 -3.92
C ARG A 371 -0.43 4.40 -4.86
N SER A 372 -0.49 4.14 -6.16
CA SER A 372 0.26 4.92 -7.15
C SER A 372 -0.22 6.37 -7.30
N GLY A 373 -1.51 6.65 -7.18
CA GLY A 373 -2.07 8.01 -7.08
C GLY A 373 -2.25 8.42 -5.62
N GLU A 374 -1.19 8.87 -4.96
CA GLU A 374 -1.20 9.15 -3.52
C GLU A 374 -1.42 10.62 -3.21
N THR A 375 -1.73 10.95 -1.96
CA THR A 375 -1.92 12.32 -1.47
C THR A 375 -0.82 12.67 -0.46
N ASN A 376 -0.83 13.89 0.10
CA ASN A 376 0.07 14.21 1.21
C ASN A 376 -0.43 13.69 2.58
N ASP A 377 -1.56 12.97 2.63
CA ASP A 377 -2.06 12.36 3.86
C ASP A 377 -1.13 11.24 4.33
N ASP A 378 -0.63 11.31 5.55
CA ASP A 378 0.34 10.35 6.11
C ASP A 378 -0.29 9.23 6.96
N PHE A 379 -1.63 9.08 6.94
CA PHE A 379 -2.39 8.13 7.78
C PHE A 379 -1.83 6.72 7.79
N ILE A 380 -1.37 6.19 6.65
CA ILE A 380 -0.86 4.81 6.57
C ILE A 380 0.38 4.58 7.45
N SER A 381 1.11 5.64 7.80
CA SER A 381 2.25 5.60 8.72
C SER A 381 1.81 5.27 10.14
N ASP A 382 0.84 6.02 10.66
CA ASP A 382 0.23 5.76 11.96
C ASP A 382 -0.53 4.44 11.97
N PHE A 383 -1.19 4.08 10.86
CA PHE A 383 -1.85 2.79 10.74
C PHE A 383 -0.86 1.63 10.82
N ALA A 384 0.24 1.68 10.05
CA ALA A 384 1.27 0.64 10.06
C ALA A 384 1.92 0.49 11.43
N ALA A 385 2.24 1.60 12.10
CA ALA A 385 2.75 1.58 13.47
C ALA A 385 1.70 1.03 14.46
N GLY A 386 0.46 1.50 14.37
CA GLY A 386 -0.63 1.16 15.29
C GLY A 386 -1.05 -0.31 15.25
N ILE A 387 -1.03 -0.94 14.07
CA ILE A 387 -1.34 -2.37 13.95
C ILE A 387 -0.11 -3.28 14.18
N GLY A 388 1.08 -2.69 14.33
CA GLY A 388 2.34 -3.42 14.39
C GLY A 388 2.61 -4.21 13.11
N ALA A 389 2.53 -3.55 11.95
CA ALA A 389 2.83 -4.14 10.65
C ALA A 389 4.31 -4.54 10.56
N ASP A 390 4.62 -5.60 9.81
CA ASP A 390 6.01 -6.04 9.61
C ASP A 390 6.74 -5.10 8.64
N PHE A 391 6.05 -4.63 7.61
CA PHE A 391 6.60 -3.79 6.56
C PHE A 391 5.67 -2.61 6.19
N ILE A 392 6.26 -1.59 5.58
CA ILE A 392 5.53 -0.52 4.91
C ILE A 392 6.12 -0.26 3.52
N LYS A 393 5.26 -0.20 2.51
CA LYS A 393 5.58 0.18 1.14
C LYS A 393 4.93 1.53 0.84
N ALA A 394 5.73 2.59 0.86
CA ALA A 394 5.26 3.96 0.62
C ALA A 394 5.99 4.66 -0.54
N GLY A 395 6.59 3.89 -1.45
CA GLY A 395 7.28 4.38 -2.65
C GLY A 395 8.77 4.64 -2.46
N ALA A 396 9.43 5.28 -3.44
CA ALA A 396 10.81 5.71 -3.28
C ALA A 396 10.95 6.78 -2.19
N PRO A 397 12.14 7.02 -1.65
CA PRO A 397 12.43 8.19 -0.83
C PRO A 397 12.54 9.47 -1.69
N ALA A 398 11.54 9.70 -2.54
CA ALA A 398 11.40 10.82 -3.45
C ALA A 398 9.91 11.12 -3.68
N ARG A 399 9.61 12.35 -4.12
CA ARG A 399 8.24 12.90 -4.26
C ARG A 399 7.54 13.11 -2.91
N GLY A 400 6.84 14.25 -2.78
CA GLY A 400 6.31 14.73 -1.50
C GLY A 400 5.29 13.79 -0.86
N GLU A 401 4.43 13.19 -1.68
CA GLU A 401 3.38 12.27 -1.25
C GLU A 401 3.92 10.97 -0.64
N ARG A 402 5.17 10.61 -0.97
CA ARG A 402 5.89 9.43 -0.45
C ARG A 402 6.65 9.80 0.81
N VAL A 403 7.46 10.85 0.70
CA VAL A 403 8.30 11.38 1.78
C VAL A 403 7.48 11.79 3.00
N ALA A 404 6.24 12.27 2.81
CA ALA A 404 5.32 12.56 3.91
C ALA A 404 5.15 11.38 4.89
N LYS A 405 5.05 10.14 4.38
CA LYS A 405 4.85 8.95 5.22
C LYS A 405 6.12 8.58 5.96
N TYR A 406 7.27 8.62 5.28
CA TYR A 406 8.55 8.35 5.92
C TYR A 406 8.89 9.37 7.00
N ASN A 407 8.62 10.65 6.75
CA ASN A 407 8.81 11.70 7.75
C ASN A 407 7.84 11.55 8.93
N ARG A 408 6.62 11.06 8.70
CA ARG A 408 5.70 10.74 9.81
C ARG A 408 6.23 9.59 10.64
N LEU A 409 6.78 8.53 10.04
CA LEU A 409 7.40 7.42 10.78
C LEU A 409 8.63 7.83 11.59
N LEU A 410 9.44 8.79 11.11
CA LEU A 410 10.52 9.38 11.92
C LEU A 410 9.97 10.05 13.19
N ARG A 411 8.90 10.85 13.07
CA ARG A 411 8.24 11.47 14.22
C ARG A 411 7.67 10.43 15.19
N ILE A 412 7.05 9.37 14.67
CA ILE A 412 6.55 8.27 15.51
C ILE A 412 7.72 7.59 16.23
N GLU A 413 8.87 7.41 15.57
CA GLU A 413 10.07 6.83 16.21
C GLU A 413 10.56 7.68 17.38
N GLU A 414 10.56 9.01 17.24
CA GLU A 414 10.89 9.97 18.30
C GLU A 414 9.86 9.92 19.44
N GLU A 415 8.56 9.91 19.11
CA GLU A 415 7.45 9.82 20.06
C GLU A 415 7.42 8.49 20.85
N LEU A 416 8.03 7.41 20.33
CA LEU A 416 8.15 6.12 21.02
C LEU A 416 9.39 6.00 21.90
N LYS A 417 10.37 6.88 21.71
CA LYS A 417 11.60 6.96 22.53
C LYS A 417 11.46 7.91 23.71
N SER A 418 10.51 8.84 23.64
CA SER A 418 10.08 9.69 24.76
C SER A 418 9.00 9.00 25.58
#